data_AF-A0A2E7S7H5-F1
#
_entry.id   AF-A0A2E7S7H5-F1
#
_cell.length_a   1.000
_cell.length_b   1.000
_cell.length_c   1.000
_cell.angle_alpha   90.00
_cell.angle_beta   90.00
_cell.angle_gamma   90.00
#
_symmetry.space_group_name_H-M   'P 1'
#
loop_
_entity.id
_entity.type
_entity.pdbx_description
1 polymer ?
#
loop_
_entity_poly.entity_id
_entity_poly.type
_entity_poly.pdbx_seq_one_letter_code
_entity_poly.pdbx_strand_id
1 'polypeptide(L)'
;MSLSQLQQAMANIRMGLAEIQNKESQLDSMIKQFRTQLHRLPRQIVYGQLPLDASLSSMGEIEERLNDTIVTKERLLKIKKAATDELRALESVKLVDEAKSNLISLKENVATSNADIKTHEEIQRLEQFIAEHSKLAEIAITERYQERQSDII
;
A
#
# COMPACT_ATOMS: atom_id res chain seq x y z
N MET A 1 9.52 -13.82 13.76
CA MET A 1 10.58 -12.95 13.19
C MET A 1 11.27 -12.23 14.32
N SER A 2 12.56 -11.91 14.20
CA SER A 2 13.20 -11.03 15.18
C SER A 2 12.77 -9.57 14.98
N LEU A 3 12.80 -8.74 16.04
CA LEU A 3 12.46 -7.32 15.97
C LEU A 3 13.28 -6.58 14.88
N SER A 4 14.55 -6.95 14.74
CA SER A 4 15.44 -6.42 13.70
C SER A 4 14.99 -6.80 12.28
N GLN A 5 14.57 -8.05 12.06
CA GLN A 5 14.03 -8.50 10.77
C GLN A 5 12.72 -7.80 10.41
N LEU A 6 11.83 -7.60 11.40
CA LEU A 6 10.57 -6.87 11.19
C LEU A 6 10.82 -5.42 10.81
N GLN A 7 11.71 -4.73 11.52
CA GLN A 7 12.09 -3.34 11.22
C GLN A 7 12.73 -3.21 9.83
N GLN A 8 13.60 -4.15 9.46
CA GLN A 8 14.22 -4.18 8.14
C GLN A 8 13.19 -4.41 7.03
N ALA A 9 12.25 -5.34 7.22
CA ALA A 9 11.18 -5.59 6.26
C ALA A 9 10.28 -4.36 6.07
N MET A 10 9.88 -3.70 7.17
CA MET A 10 9.12 -2.45 7.10
C MET A 10 9.88 -1.32 6.39
N ALA A 11 11.18 -1.18 6.67
CA ALA A 11 12.01 -0.17 6.01
C ALA A 11 12.09 -0.41 4.49
N ASN A 12 12.28 -1.66 4.08
CA ASN A 12 12.30 -2.04 2.66
C ASN A 12 10.96 -1.73 1.98
N ILE A 13 9.84 -2.07 2.62
CA ILE A 13 8.50 -1.78 2.07
C ILE A 13 8.26 -0.28 1.95
N ARG A 14 8.66 0.51 2.97
CA ARG A 14 8.54 1.98 2.93
C ARG A 14 9.37 2.59 1.79
N MET A 15 10.59 2.09 1.59
CA MET A 15 11.43 2.51 0.46
C MET A 15 10.78 2.15 -0.88
N GLY A 16 10.29 0.92 -1.02
CA GLY A 16 9.55 0.48 -2.22
C GLY A 16 8.28 1.31 -2.48
N LEU A 17 7.54 1.70 -1.45
CA LEU A 17 6.36 2.58 -1.57
C LEU A 17 6.74 3.98 -2.08
N ALA A 18 7.90 4.51 -1.66
CA ALA A 18 8.40 5.78 -2.18
C ALA A 18 8.75 5.68 -3.68
N GLU A 19 9.40 4.59 -4.09
CA GLU A 19 9.67 4.32 -5.51
C GLU A 19 8.39 4.18 -6.34
N ILE A 20 7.41 3.44 -5.81
CA ILE A 20 6.08 3.29 -6.42
C ILE A 20 5.40 4.66 -6.59
N GLN A 21 5.44 5.52 -5.58
CA GLN A 21 4.84 6.86 -5.64
C GLN A 21 5.50 7.74 -6.70
N ASN A 22 6.83 7.66 -6.84
CA ASN A 22 7.56 8.35 -7.89
C ASN A 22 7.16 7.83 -9.27
N LYS A 23 7.07 6.50 -9.44
CA LYS A 23 6.68 5.89 -10.71
C LYS A 23 5.24 6.23 -11.08
N GLU A 24 4.33 6.26 -10.12
CA GLU A 24 2.94 6.66 -10.33
C GLU A 24 2.85 8.09 -10.88
N SER A 25 3.59 9.02 -10.26
CA SER A 25 3.64 10.42 -10.68
C SER A 25 4.20 10.58 -12.10
N GLN A 26 5.21 9.78 -12.46
CA GLN A 26 5.75 9.74 -13.83
C GLN A 26 4.71 9.23 -14.84
N LEU A 27 4.02 8.13 -14.54
CA LEU A 27 2.99 7.57 -15.41
C LEU A 27 1.82 8.55 -15.60
N ASP A 28 1.42 9.27 -14.54
CA ASP A 28 0.40 10.31 -14.64
C ASP A 28 0.79 11.47 -15.55
N SER A 29 2.05 11.89 -15.48
CA SER A 29 2.58 12.90 -16.39
C SER A 29 2.53 12.40 -17.84
N MET A 30 2.96 11.17 -18.11
CA MET A 30 2.93 10.57 -19.45
C MET A 30 1.50 10.47 -19.99
N ILE A 31 0.55 9.98 -19.18
CA ILE A 31 -0.87 9.89 -19.56
C ILE A 31 -1.43 11.26 -19.96
N LYS A 32 -1.14 12.31 -19.16
CA LYS A 32 -1.56 13.68 -19.47
C LYS A 32 -0.95 14.18 -20.78
N GLN A 33 0.33 13.89 -21.02
CA GLN A 33 1.02 14.28 -22.25
C GLN A 33 0.41 13.60 -23.48
N PHE A 34 0.21 12.28 -23.46
CA PHE A 34 -0.37 11.55 -24.60
C PHE A 34 -1.80 12.02 -24.91
N ARG A 35 -2.64 12.21 -23.87
CA ARG A 35 -3.99 12.78 -24.06
C ARG A 35 -3.96 14.18 -24.68
N THR A 36 -2.99 15.00 -24.28
CA THR A 36 -2.81 16.35 -24.85
C THR A 36 -2.36 16.27 -26.31
N GLN A 37 -1.47 15.34 -26.66
CA GLN A 37 -1.02 15.13 -28.04
C GLN A 37 -2.17 14.68 -28.93
N LEU A 38 -2.96 13.69 -28.50
CA LEU A 38 -4.14 13.23 -29.23
C LEU A 38 -5.17 14.34 -29.46
N HIS A 39 -5.39 15.20 -28.46
CA HIS A 39 -6.32 16.32 -28.60
C HIS A 39 -5.84 17.36 -29.62
N ARG A 40 -4.54 17.50 -29.85
CA ARG A 40 -3.95 18.51 -30.74
C ARG A 40 -3.86 18.06 -32.19
N LEU A 41 -3.66 16.77 -32.45
CA LEU A 41 -3.44 16.23 -33.80
C LEU A 41 -4.58 16.54 -34.80
N PRO A 42 -5.87 16.40 -34.45
CA PRO A 42 -6.95 16.75 -35.37
C PRO A 42 -6.90 18.22 -35.82
N ARG A 43 -6.51 19.14 -34.94
CA ARG A 43 -6.37 20.56 -35.29
C ARG A 43 -5.25 20.77 -36.31
N GLN A 44 -4.15 20.03 -36.22
CA GLN A 44 -3.04 20.13 -37.17
C GLN A 44 -3.45 19.67 -38.58
N ILE A 45 -4.28 18.63 -38.69
CA ILE A 45 -4.86 18.19 -39.98
C ILE A 45 -5.77 19.28 -40.55
N VAL A 46 -6.68 19.84 -39.74
CA VAL A 46 -7.64 20.86 -40.19
C VAL A 46 -6.94 22.09 -40.75
N TYR A 47 -5.79 22.47 -40.19
CA TYR A 47 -4.98 23.59 -40.68
C TYR A 47 -3.94 23.20 -41.74
N GLY A 48 -3.99 21.97 -42.27
CA GLY A 48 -3.11 21.49 -43.34
C GLY A 48 -1.64 21.38 -42.95
N GLN A 49 -1.32 21.32 -41.65
CA GLN A 49 0.05 21.26 -41.15
C GLN A 49 0.67 19.86 -41.26
N LEU A 50 -0.16 18.82 -41.37
CA LEU A 50 0.26 17.43 -41.47
C LEU A 50 -0.63 16.66 -42.47
N PRO A 51 -0.06 15.78 -43.31
CA PRO A 51 -0.86 14.87 -44.13
C PRO A 51 -1.77 13.97 -43.27
N LEU A 52 -2.95 13.63 -43.79
CA LEU A 52 -3.94 12.81 -43.08
C LEU A 52 -3.35 11.45 -42.64
N ASP A 53 -2.71 10.72 -43.55
CA ASP A 53 -2.16 9.39 -43.26
C ASP A 53 -1.06 9.45 -42.19
N ALA A 54 -0.20 10.48 -42.25
CA ALA A 54 0.83 10.70 -41.24
C ALA A 54 0.22 11.01 -39.87
N SER A 55 -0.89 11.76 -39.84
CA SER A 55 -1.59 12.06 -38.59
C SER A 55 -2.31 10.84 -38.04
N LEU A 56 -2.97 10.03 -38.88
CA LEU A 56 -3.64 8.80 -38.45
C LEU A 56 -2.63 7.78 -37.89
N SER A 57 -1.49 7.60 -38.55
CA SER A 57 -0.39 6.77 -38.02
C SER A 57 0.09 7.27 -36.66
N SER A 58 0.35 8.58 -36.56
CA SER A 58 0.81 9.21 -35.31
C SER A 58 -0.22 9.06 -34.18
N MET A 59 -1.52 9.19 -34.49
CA MET A 59 -2.60 8.98 -33.53
C MET A 59 -2.61 7.54 -33.01
N GLY A 60 -2.52 6.56 -33.91
CA GLY A 60 -2.48 5.14 -33.53
C GLY A 60 -1.31 4.80 -32.60
N GLU A 61 -0.11 5.29 -32.91
CA GLU A 61 1.08 5.10 -32.06
C GLU A 61 0.91 5.72 -30.66
N ILE A 62 0.31 6.92 -30.58
CA ILE A 62 0.09 7.59 -29.30
C ILE A 62 -1.00 6.86 -28.49
N GLU A 63 -2.05 6.37 -29.14
CA GLU A 63 -3.12 5.59 -28.50
C GLU A 63 -2.58 4.28 -27.92
N GLU A 64 -1.74 3.56 -28.66
CA GLU A 64 -1.08 2.33 -28.19
C GLU A 64 -0.23 2.63 -26.95
N ARG A 65 0.64 3.63 -27.02
CA ARG A 65 1.50 4.01 -25.89
C ARG A 65 0.69 4.51 -24.69
N LEU A 66 -0.41 5.23 -24.92
CA LEU A 66 -1.32 5.66 -23.87
C LEU A 66 -1.95 4.46 -23.16
N ASN A 67 -2.45 3.50 -23.93
CA ASN A 67 -3.06 2.29 -23.39
C ASN A 67 -2.05 1.47 -22.56
N ASP A 68 -0.85 1.26 -23.08
CA ASP A 68 0.23 0.57 -22.35
C ASP A 68 0.60 1.28 -21.05
N THR A 69 0.63 2.62 -21.07
CA THR A 69 0.93 3.42 -19.87
C THR A 69 -0.19 3.29 -18.83
N ILE A 70 -1.45 3.27 -19.25
CA ILE A 70 -2.62 3.08 -18.37
C ILE A 70 -2.56 1.69 -17.74
N VAL A 71 -2.39 0.63 -18.54
CA VAL A 71 -2.29 -0.75 -18.06
C VAL A 71 -1.11 -0.93 -17.09
N THR A 72 0.03 -0.29 -17.38
CA THR A 72 1.19 -0.29 -16.48
C THR A 72 0.87 0.39 -15.16
N LYS A 73 0.14 1.51 -15.18
CA LYS A 73 -0.31 2.20 -13.97
C LYS A 73 -1.24 1.31 -13.13
N GLU A 74 -2.19 0.62 -13.75
CA GLU A 74 -3.09 -0.29 -13.04
C GLU A 74 -2.33 -1.41 -12.32
N ARG A 75 -1.33 -2.02 -12.99
CA ARG A 75 -0.45 -3.02 -12.38
C ARG A 75 0.32 -2.43 -11.20
N LEU A 76 0.87 -1.23 -11.36
CA LEU A 76 1.58 -0.52 -10.29
C LEU A 76 0.68 -0.26 -9.07
N LEU A 77 -0.59 0.13 -9.28
CA LEU A 77 -1.55 0.36 -8.20
C LEU A 77 -1.90 -0.92 -7.44
N LYS A 78 -1.97 -2.07 -8.12
CA LYS A 78 -2.14 -3.38 -7.45
C LYS A 78 -0.96 -3.68 -6.54
N ILE A 79 0.27 -3.44 -7.00
CA ILE A 79 1.48 -3.61 -6.19
C ILE A 79 1.48 -2.64 -5.00
N LYS A 80 1.10 -1.36 -5.23
CA LYS A 80 0.98 -0.34 -4.18
C LYS A 80 0.01 -0.78 -3.08
N LYS A 81 -1.16 -1.31 -3.45
CA LYS A 81 -2.15 -1.83 -2.50
C LYS A 81 -1.54 -2.95 -1.66
N ALA A 82 -0.98 -3.97 -2.30
CA ALA A 82 -0.36 -5.11 -1.62
C ALA A 82 0.76 -4.68 -0.64
N ALA A 83 1.65 -3.78 -1.07
CA ALA A 83 2.73 -3.26 -0.23
C ALA A 83 2.20 -2.44 0.96
N THR A 84 1.13 -1.65 0.76
CA THR A 84 0.50 -0.85 1.82
C THR A 84 -0.16 -1.75 2.87
N ASP A 85 -0.88 -2.77 2.41
CA ASP A 85 -1.56 -3.72 3.29
C ASP A 85 -0.57 -4.55 4.09
N GLU A 86 0.55 -4.96 3.47
CA GLU A 86 1.62 -5.66 4.17
C GLU A 86 2.33 -4.78 5.20
N LEU A 87 2.60 -3.51 4.87
CA LEU A 87 3.18 -2.56 5.84
C LEU A 87 2.29 -2.40 7.07
N ARG A 88 0.97 -2.24 6.86
CA ARG A 88 -0.01 -2.14 7.96
C ARG A 88 -0.03 -3.39 8.83
N ALA A 89 0.05 -4.58 8.21
CA ALA A 89 0.11 -5.84 8.94
C ALA A 89 1.35 -5.90 9.84
N LEU A 90 2.53 -5.56 9.31
CA LEU A 90 3.78 -5.54 10.08
C LEU A 90 3.76 -4.49 11.20
N GLU A 91 3.15 -3.32 10.96
CA GLU A 91 2.97 -2.28 11.99
C GLU A 91 2.05 -2.78 13.12
N SER A 92 0.97 -3.50 12.80
CA SER A 92 0.11 -4.10 13.82
C SER A 92 0.83 -5.16 14.65
N VAL A 93 1.66 -6.00 14.02
CA VAL A 93 2.47 -7.00 14.73
C VAL A 93 3.42 -6.30 15.72
N LYS A 94 4.09 -5.23 15.27
CA LYS A 94 4.98 -4.45 16.14
C LYS A 94 4.24 -3.88 17.36
N LEU A 95 3.06 -3.28 17.16
CA LEU A 95 2.28 -2.69 18.25
C LEU A 95 1.83 -3.74 19.28
N VAL A 96 1.45 -4.94 18.81
CA VAL A 96 1.07 -6.05 19.70
C VAL A 96 2.27 -6.53 20.51
N ASP A 97 3.45 -6.65 19.89
CA ASP A 97 4.67 -7.06 20.58
C ASP A 97 5.10 -6.03 21.64
N GLU A 98 5.00 -4.73 21.33
CA GLU A 98 5.24 -3.64 22.28
C GLU A 98 4.23 -3.65 23.45
N ALA A 99 2.94 -3.84 23.17
CA ALA A 99 1.90 -3.93 24.18
C ALA A 99 2.11 -5.13 25.13
N LYS A 100 2.50 -6.29 24.57
CA LYS A 100 2.84 -7.48 25.37
C LYS A 100 4.06 -7.24 26.25
N SER A 101 5.11 -6.62 25.71
CA SER A 101 6.31 -6.30 26.49
C SER A 101 5.99 -5.35 27.64
N ASN A 102 5.17 -4.32 27.40
CA ASN A 102 4.76 -3.38 28.44
C ASN A 102 3.92 -4.05 29.53
N LEU A 103 2.99 -4.93 29.13
CA LEU A 103 2.15 -5.69 30.05
C LEU A 103 2.97 -6.61 30.94
N ILE A 104 3.98 -7.31 30.40
CA ILE A 104 4.89 -8.16 31.19
C ILE A 104 5.62 -7.30 32.23
N SER A 105 6.25 -6.20 31.80
CA SER A 105 6.93 -5.27 32.71
C SER A 105 6.02 -4.71 33.80
N LEU A 106 4.77 -4.37 33.46
CA LEU A 106 3.76 -3.89 34.41
C LEU A 106 3.39 -4.98 35.41
N LYS A 107 3.15 -6.22 34.96
CA LYS A 107 2.84 -7.36 35.84
C LYS A 107 4.00 -7.71 36.78
N GLU A 108 5.24 -7.64 36.30
CA GLU A 108 6.45 -7.84 37.14
C GLU A 108 6.57 -6.76 38.22
N ASN A 109 6.30 -5.49 37.88
CA ASN A 109 6.29 -4.39 38.83
C ASN A 109 5.17 -4.50 39.88
N VAL A 110 3.99 -5.02 39.49
CA VAL A 110 2.89 -5.31 40.43
C VAL A 110 3.20 -6.49 41.35
N ALA A 111 3.94 -7.50 40.87
CA ALA A 111 4.36 -8.62 41.69
C ALA A 111 5.44 -8.24 42.73
N THR A 112 6.22 -7.19 42.46
CA THR A 112 7.34 -6.74 43.30
C THR A 112 7.04 -5.52 44.18
N SER A 113 5.94 -4.80 43.94
CA SER A 113 5.52 -3.63 44.71
C SER A 113 4.00 -3.58 44.87
N ASN A 114 3.49 -3.00 45.97
CA ASN A 114 2.04 -2.77 46.13
C ASN A 114 1.56 -1.81 45.04
N ALA A 115 0.94 -2.35 43.99
CA ALA A 115 0.56 -1.60 42.81
C ALA A 115 -0.66 -0.72 43.05
N ASP A 116 -0.58 0.53 42.60
CA ASP A 116 -1.69 1.47 42.61
C ASP A 116 -2.83 1.04 41.68
N ILE A 117 -4.03 1.56 41.94
CA ILE A 117 -5.24 1.36 41.13
C ILE A 117 -4.99 1.71 39.65
N LYS A 118 -4.19 2.76 39.38
CA LYS A 118 -3.82 3.19 38.02
C LYS A 118 -3.04 2.14 37.24
N THR A 119 -2.19 1.37 37.93
CA THR A 119 -1.39 0.30 37.30
C THR A 119 -2.27 -0.88 36.90
N HIS A 120 -3.31 -1.18 37.68
CA HIS A 120 -4.30 -2.21 37.35
C HIS A 120 -5.20 -1.81 36.18
N GLU A 121 -5.65 -0.55 36.13
CA GLU A 121 -6.41 -0.02 34.99
C GLU A 121 -5.63 -0.08 33.68
N GLU A 122 -4.33 0.24 33.72
CA GLU A 122 -3.47 0.19 32.53
C GLU A 122 -3.21 -1.25 32.05
N ILE A 123 -3.05 -2.20 32.97
CA ILE A 123 -2.98 -3.64 32.61
C ILE A 123 -4.26 -4.07 31.90
N GLN A 124 -5.43 -3.70 32.42
CA GLN A 124 -6.71 -4.09 31.82
C GLN A 124 -6.90 -3.46 30.43
N ARG A 125 -6.45 -2.22 30.22
CA ARG A 125 -6.45 -1.57 28.90
C ARG A 125 -5.54 -2.29 27.91
N LEU A 126 -4.32 -2.64 28.31
CA LEU A 126 -3.38 -3.36 27.45
C LEU A 126 -3.90 -4.77 27.11
N GLU A 127 -4.55 -5.46 28.05
CA GLU A 127 -5.18 -6.76 27.80
C GLU A 127 -6.33 -6.66 26.79
N GLN A 128 -7.20 -5.65 26.93
CA GLN A 128 -8.28 -5.39 25.97
C GLN A 128 -7.72 -5.05 24.57
N PHE A 129 -6.69 -4.21 24.51
CA PHE A 129 -6.02 -3.84 23.27
C PHE A 129 -5.41 -5.06 22.56
N ILE A 130 -4.70 -5.93 23.29
CA ILE A 130 -4.12 -7.15 22.71
C ILE A 130 -5.21 -8.10 22.22
N ALA A 131 -6.31 -8.26 22.97
CA ALA A 131 -7.41 -9.12 22.57
C ALA A 131 -8.12 -8.61 21.29
N GLU A 132 -8.36 -7.31 21.20
CA GLU A 132 -8.98 -6.68 20.03
C GLU A 132 -8.09 -6.80 18.78
N HIS A 133 -6.80 -6.47 18.91
CA HIS A 133 -5.87 -6.58 17.80
C HIS A 133 -5.57 -8.02 17.38
N SER A 134 -5.60 -8.98 18.30
CA SER A 134 -5.48 -10.41 17.97
C SER A 134 -6.70 -10.91 17.18
N LYS A 135 -7.90 -10.45 17.54
CA LYS A 135 -9.14 -10.76 16.81
C LYS A 135 -9.16 -10.12 15.41
N LEU A 136 -8.70 -8.88 15.29
CA LEU A 136 -8.55 -8.22 13.98
C LEU A 136 -7.54 -8.94 13.08
N ALA A 137 -6.43 -9.42 13.65
CA ALA A 137 -5.46 -10.23 12.93
C ALA A 137 -6.07 -11.55 12.42
N GLU A 138 -6.90 -12.21 13.24
CA GLU A 138 -7.63 -13.43 12.87
C GLU A 138 -8.61 -13.19 11.71
N ILE A 139 -9.38 -12.10 11.76
CA ILE A 139 -10.32 -11.71 10.69
C ILE A 139 -9.56 -11.42 9.40
N ALA A 140 -8.48 -10.64 9.46
CA ALA A 140 -7.66 -10.31 8.29
C ALA A 140 -7.03 -11.54 7.63
N ILE A 141 -6.63 -12.55 8.42
CA ILE A 141 -6.14 -13.84 7.91
C ILE A 141 -7.27 -14.59 7.20
N THR A 142 -8.47 -14.58 7.77
CA THR A 142 -9.65 -15.26 7.21
C THR A 142 -10.10 -14.62 5.90
N GLU A 143 -10.15 -13.29 5.83
CA GLU A 143 -10.48 -12.53 4.61
C GLU A 143 -9.41 -12.76 3.51
N ARG A 144 -8.11 -12.70 3.84
CA ARG A 144 -7.03 -13.05 2.90
C ARG A 144 -7.08 -14.51 2.44
N TYR A 145 -7.68 -15.42 3.19
CA TYR A 145 -7.86 -16.82 2.78
C TYR A 145 -9.02 -16.95 1.79
N GLN A 146 -10.13 -16.25 2.04
CA GLN A 146 -11.29 -16.22 1.14
C GLN A 146 -10.99 -15.54 -0.19
N GLU A 147 -10.27 -14.41 -0.20
CA GLU A 147 -9.83 -13.74 -1.44
C GLU A 147 -8.95 -14.65 -2.30
N ARG A 148 -8.02 -15.40 -1.68
CA ARG A 148 -7.19 -16.39 -2.39
C ARG A 148 -8.00 -17.55 -2.96
N GLN A 149 -9.10 -17.91 -2.32
CA GLN A 149 -9.97 -19.01 -2.78
C GLN A 149 -10.87 -18.57 -3.93
N SER A 150 -11.29 -17.30 -3.97
CA SER A 150 -12.06 -16.71 -5.08
C SER A 150 -11.21 -16.44 -6.33
N ASP A 151 -9.90 -16.17 -6.19
CA ASP A 151 -8.99 -15.98 -7.33
C ASP A 151 -8.61 -17.30 -8.05
N ILE A 152 -9.04 -18.46 -7.53
CA ILE A 152 -8.73 -19.81 -8.07
C ILE A 152 -9.91 -20.37 -8.91
N ILE A 153 -11.04 -19.66 -8.99
CA ILE A 153 -12.23 -20.04 -9.79
C ILE A 153 -12.38 -19.10 -10.98
#